data_AF-A0A662YS84-F1
#
_entry.id   AF-A0A662YS84-F1
#
_cell.length_a   1.000
_cell.length_b   1.000
_cell.length_c   1.000
_cell.angle_alpha   90.00
_cell.angle_beta   90.00
_cell.angle_gamma   90.00
#
_symmetry.space_group_name_H-M   'P 1'
#
loop_
_entity.id
_entity.type
_entity.pdbx_description
1 polymer ?
#
loop_
_entity_poly.entity_id
_entity_poly.type
_entity_poly.pdbx_seq_one_letter_code
_entity_poly.pdbx_strand_id
1 'polypeptide(L)'
;MLERCGAGRLPSTASTWWNFTSRAVCTVLSKHSQLLQTFETIMDSPEFDDDTITASSGFINTLKSSDFMFMLLSYNQVFCQIDILQQKASDVWFCKRIVITFTQTTPT
;
A
#
# COMPACT_ATOMS: atom_id res chain seq x y z
N MET A 1 -31.73 2.41 19.56
CA MET A 1 -31.91 1.02 19.05
C MET A 1 -30.60 0.37 18.60
N LEU A 2 -29.62 1.12 18.07
CA LEU A 2 -28.31 0.58 17.64
C LEU A 2 -27.33 0.23 18.79
N GLU A 3 -27.50 0.79 19.98
CA GLU A 3 -26.63 0.47 21.14
C GLU A 3 -26.89 -0.89 21.79
N ARG A 4 -28.02 -1.55 21.49
CA ARG A 4 -28.35 -2.88 22.04
C ARG A 4 -27.71 -4.06 21.29
N CYS A 5 -27.03 -3.82 20.17
CA CYS A 5 -26.48 -4.87 19.29
C CYS A 5 -24.96 -5.08 19.38
N GLY A 6 -24.27 -4.58 20.40
CA GLY A 6 -22.84 -4.90 20.62
C GLY A 6 -21.89 -4.38 19.53
N ALA A 7 -22.31 -3.40 18.73
CA ALA A 7 -21.48 -2.77 17.70
C ALA A 7 -20.56 -1.64 18.22
N GLY A 8 -20.31 -1.58 19.53
CA GLY A 8 -19.45 -0.56 20.16
C GLY A 8 -17.95 -0.68 19.81
N ARG A 9 -17.57 -1.73 19.08
CA ARG A 9 -16.21 -1.93 18.55
C ARG A 9 -16.30 -2.22 17.06
N LEU A 10 -16.83 -1.27 16.29
CA LEU A 10 -16.47 -1.23 14.87
C LEU A 10 -14.94 -1.11 14.81
N PRO A 11 -14.24 -1.94 14.02
CA PRO A 11 -12.79 -1.91 13.95
C PRO A 11 -12.35 -0.50 13.54
N SER A 12 -11.63 0.15 14.45
CA SER A 12 -11.01 1.45 14.23
C SER A 12 -10.12 1.34 13.00
N THR A 13 -10.49 2.07 11.95
CA THR A 13 -9.75 2.43 10.73
C THR A 13 -8.32 1.84 10.63
N ALA A 14 -8.22 0.53 10.44
CA ALA A 14 -6.95 -0.13 10.09
C ALA A 14 -6.63 0.06 8.59
N SER A 15 -7.58 0.59 7.82
CA SER A 15 -7.53 0.80 6.38
C SER A 15 -6.51 1.86 5.93
N THR A 16 -6.10 2.79 6.79
CA THR A 16 -5.14 3.86 6.41
C THR A 16 -3.70 3.38 6.31
N TRP A 17 -3.29 2.43 7.15
CA TRP A 17 -1.90 1.96 7.21
C TRP A 17 -1.51 1.14 5.98
N TRP A 18 -2.36 0.18 5.58
CA TRP A 18 -2.13 -0.63 4.38
C TRP A 18 -2.15 0.21 3.10
N ASN A 19 -3.04 1.22 3.03
CA ASN A 19 -3.09 2.18 1.92
C ASN A 19 -1.87 3.13 1.86
N PHE A 20 -1.28 3.48 3.00
CA PHE A 20 -0.08 4.31 3.02
C PHE A 20 1.12 3.52 2.47
N THR A 21 1.31 2.30 2.95
CA THR A 21 2.39 1.42 2.51
C THR A 21 2.23 1.00 1.04
N SER A 22 1.00 0.70 0.58
CA SER A 22 0.76 0.37 -0.84
C SER A 22 1.11 1.54 -1.76
N ARG A 23 0.70 2.76 -1.43
CA ARG A 23 1.03 3.97 -2.20
C ARG A 23 2.53 4.25 -2.22
N ALA A 24 3.23 4.04 -1.10
CA ALA A 24 4.68 4.17 -1.04
C ALA A 24 5.36 3.16 -1.97
N VAL A 25 4.98 1.88 -1.91
CA VAL A 25 5.49 0.81 -2.78
C VAL A 25 5.23 1.11 -4.26
N CYS A 26 3.98 1.49 -4.60
CA CYS A 26 3.61 1.88 -5.96
C CYS A 26 4.43 3.08 -6.46
N THR A 27 4.67 4.07 -5.59
CA THR A 27 5.44 5.28 -5.94
C THR A 27 6.90 4.92 -6.19
N VAL A 28 7.52 4.14 -5.30
CA VAL A 28 8.90 3.68 -5.45
C VAL A 28 9.07 2.87 -6.73
N LEU A 29 8.12 1.97 -7.04
CA LEU A 29 8.16 1.19 -8.28
C LEU A 29 7.99 2.08 -9.52
N SER A 30 7.02 2.99 -9.51
CA SER A 30 6.73 3.89 -10.64
C SER A 30 7.85 4.92 -10.89
N LYS A 31 8.58 5.28 -9.83
CA LYS A 31 9.65 6.29 -9.84
C LYS A 31 11.04 5.69 -9.70
N HIS A 32 11.17 4.36 -9.81
CA HIS A 32 12.41 3.63 -9.56
C HIS A 32 13.61 4.21 -10.32
N SER A 33 13.48 4.41 -11.63
CA SER A 33 14.55 4.98 -12.45
C SER A 33 14.91 6.42 -12.08
N GLN A 34 13.91 7.23 -11.69
CA GLN A 34 14.13 8.62 -11.28
C GLN A 34 14.84 8.69 -9.92
N LEU A 35 14.50 7.80 -9.00
CA LEU A 35 15.18 7.66 -7.71
C LEU A 35 16.64 7.26 -7.89
N LEU A 36 16.91 6.25 -8.73
CA LEU A 36 18.27 5.83 -9.06
C LEU A 36 19.10 7.00 -9.62
N GLN A 37 18.58 7.70 -10.63
CA GLN A 37 19.27 8.85 -11.21
C GLN A 37 19.54 9.95 -10.18
N THR A 38 18.59 10.20 -9.28
CA THR A 38 18.74 11.21 -8.23
C THR A 38 19.87 10.85 -7.28
N PHE A 39 19.91 9.61 -6.80
CA PHE A 39 20.98 9.17 -5.90
C PHE A 39 22.35 9.13 -6.60
N GLU A 40 22.40 8.75 -7.88
CA GLU A 40 23.64 8.79 -8.68
C GLU A 40 24.12 10.25 -8.84
N THR A 41 23.21 11.20 -9.08
CA THR A 41 23.53 12.64 -9.15
C THR A 41 24.05 13.18 -7.82
N ILE A 42 23.49 12.72 -6.70
CA ILE A 42 23.95 13.11 -5.35
C ILE A 42 25.37 12.58 -5.10
N MET A 43 25.68 11.36 -5.54
CA MET A 43 27.03 10.79 -5.39
C MET A 43 28.08 11.52 -6.24
N ASP A 44 27.71 12.02 -7.40
CA ASP A 44 28.62 12.74 -8.31
C ASP A 44 28.78 14.23 -7.95
N SER A 45 27.94 14.75 -7.06
CA SER A 45 27.98 16.15 -6.66
C SER A 45 28.91 16.36 -5.46
N PRO A 46 29.90 17.27 -5.55
CA PRO A 46 30.82 17.60 -4.46
C PRO A 46 30.16 18.49 -3.38
N GLU A 47 28.89 18.88 -3.54
CA GLU A 47 28.17 19.74 -2.58
C GLU A 47 27.67 18.97 -1.35
N PHE A 48 27.55 17.64 -1.45
CA PHE A 48 27.03 16.81 -0.37
C PHE A 48 28.15 16.26 0.50
N ASP A 49 27.85 16.08 1.78
CA ASP A 49 28.75 15.49 2.76
C ASP A 49 28.93 13.97 2.54
N ASP A 50 30.04 13.44 3.06
CA ASP A 50 30.41 12.03 2.91
C ASP A 50 29.33 11.07 3.47
N ASP A 51 28.60 11.46 4.52
CA ASP A 51 27.51 10.64 5.08
C ASP A 51 26.33 10.56 4.10
N THR A 52 25.97 11.68 3.49
CA THR A 52 24.92 11.76 2.45
C THR A 52 25.30 10.96 1.20
N ILE A 53 26.56 11.02 0.76
CA ILE A 53 27.09 10.23 -0.36
C ILE A 53 27.03 8.73 -0.02
N THR A 54 27.46 8.35 1.18
CA THR A 54 27.44 6.96 1.66
C THR A 54 26.01 6.42 1.75
N ALA A 55 25.08 7.19 2.28
CA ALA A 55 23.66 6.83 2.33
C ALA A 55 23.07 6.63 0.92
N SER A 56 23.38 7.54 -0.01
CA SER A 56 22.93 7.47 -1.41
C SER A 56 23.43 6.21 -2.11
N SER A 57 24.69 5.84 -1.88
CA SER A 57 25.26 4.57 -2.35
C SER A 57 24.52 3.36 -1.78
N GLY A 58 24.20 3.37 -0.49
CA GLY A 58 23.38 2.34 0.15
C GLY A 58 21.98 2.19 -0.45
N PHE A 59 21.33 3.32 -0.75
CA PHE A 59 20.02 3.31 -1.42
C PHE A 59 20.08 2.77 -2.85
N ILE A 60 21.11 3.13 -3.63
CA ILE A 60 21.32 2.57 -4.97
C ILE A 60 21.50 1.06 -4.91
N ASN A 61 22.34 0.57 -3.99
CA ASN A 61 22.55 -0.88 -3.80
C ASN A 61 21.25 -1.59 -3.41
N THR A 62 20.45 -0.97 -2.53
CA THR A 62 19.15 -1.53 -2.14
C THR A 62 18.18 -1.56 -3.32
N LEU A 63 18.10 -0.49 -4.11
CA LEU A 63 17.22 -0.40 -5.29
C LEU A 63 17.65 -1.31 -6.45
N LYS A 64 18.93 -1.68 -6.53
CA LYS A 64 19.48 -2.63 -7.50
C LYS A 64 19.49 -4.07 -6.99
N SER A 65 19.27 -4.30 -5.70
CA SER A 65 19.23 -5.64 -5.11
C SER A 65 18.08 -6.47 -5.67
N SER A 66 18.38 -7.69 -6.10
CA SER A 66 17.38 -8.65 -6.60
C SER A 66 16.33 -8.99 -5.55
N ASP A 67 16.74 -9.14 -4.30
CA ASP A 67 15.83 -9.52 -3.20
C ASP A 67 14.85 -8.39 -2.89
N PHE A 68 15.35 -7.15 -2.90
CA PHE A 68 14.52 -5.97 -2.70
C PHE A 68 13.54 -5.78 -3.86
N MET A 69 14.00 -5.91 -5.10
CA MET A 69 13.14 -5.82 -6.28
C MET A 69 12.09 -6.92 -6.32
N PHE A 70 12.45 -8.16 -5.95
CA PHE A 70 11.51 -9.26 -5.81
C PHE A 70 10.43 -8.94 -4.78
N MET A 71 10.82 -8.45 -3.59
CA MET A 71 9.86 -8.02 -2.58
C MET A 71 8.99 -6.88 -3.08
N LEU A 72 9.57 -5.83 -3.67
CA LEU A 72 8.85 -4.65 -4.16
C LEU A 72 7.77 -5.01 -5.19
N LEU A 73 8.12 -5.85 -6.17
CA LEU A 73 7.18 -6.34 -7.18
C LEU A 73 6.09 -7.24 -6.58
N SER A 74 6.48 -8.15 -5.70
CA SER A 74 5.55 -9.06 -5.02
C SER A 74 4.54 -8.28 -4.17
N TYR A 75 5.02 -7.31 -3.39
CA TYR A 75 4.17 -6.43 -2.60
C TYR A 75 3.21 -5.66 -3.50
N ASN A 76 3.70 -5.03 -4.58
CA ASN A 76 2.84 -4.31 -5.51
C ASN A 76 1.71 -5.19 -6.06
N GLN A 77 2.02 -6.43 -6.47
CA GLN A 77 1.01 -7.35 -6.98
C GLN A 77 -0.04 -7.75 -5.93
N VAL A 78 0.40 -8.05 -4.71
CA VAL A 78 -0.51 -8.41 -3.60
C VAL A 78 -1.40 -7.22 -3.23
N PHE A 79 -0.82 -6.02 -3.08
CA PHE A 79 -1.57 -4.82 -2.73
C PHE A 79 -2.59 -4.43 -3.78
N CYS A 80 -2.27 -4.53 -5.08
CA CYS A 80 -3.25 -4.28 -6.14
C CYS A 80 -4.49 -5.18 -5.99
N GLN A 81 -4.32 -6.45 -5.61
CA GLN A 81 -5.47 -7.35 -5.41
C GLN A 81 -6.27 -7.01 -4.15
N ILE A 82 -5.59 -6.64 -3.06
CA ILE A 82 -6.25 -6.27 -1.81
C ILE A 82 -7.01 -4.95 -1.96
N ASP A 83 -6.46 -3.96 -2.66
CA ASP A 83 -7.15 -2.68 -2.92
C ASP A 83 -8.44 -2.88 -3.72
N ILE A 84 -8.43 -3.76 -4.74
CA ILE A 84 -9.64 -4.12 -5.51
C ILE A 84 -10.69 -4.78 -4.61
N LEU A 85 -10.28 -5.69 -3.71
CA LEU A 85 -11.17 -6.37 -2.78
C LEU A 85 -11.74 -5.41 -1.74
N GLN A 86 -10.92 -4.50 -1.20
CA GLN A 86 -11.37 -3.47 -0.26
C GLN A 86 -12.34 -2.50 -0.92
N GLN A 87 -12.05 -2.06 -2.16
CA GLN A 87 -12.92 -1.14 -2.89
C GLN A 87 -14.29 -1.79 -3.16
N LYS A 88 -14.32 -3.07 -3.56
CA LYS A 88 -15.57 -3.85 -3.71
C LYS A 88 -16.33 -4.02 -2.40
N ALA A 89 -15.64 -4.28 -1.30
CA ALA A 89 -16.29 -4.41 0.02
C ALA A 89 -16.81 -3.07 0.56
N SER A 90 -16.19 -1.95 0.17
CA SER A 90 -16.66 -0.60 0.51
C SER A 90 -17.77 -0.06 -0.40
N ASP A 91 -18.07 -0.75 -1.50
CA ASP A 91 -19.15 -0.38 -2.41
C ASP A 91 -20.50 -0.56 -1.72
N VAL A 92 -21.17 0.57 -1.44
CA VAL A 92 -22.48 0.62 -0.78
C VAL A 92 -23.52 -0.22 -1.52
N TRP A 93 -23.45 -0.30 -2.85
CA TRP A 93 -24.37 -1.13 -3.65
C TRP A 93 -24.09 -2.62 -3.50
N PHE A 94 -22.81 -3.01 -3.39
CA PHE A 94 -22.43 -4.39 -3.09
C PHE A 94 -22.93 -4.79 -1.69
N CYS A 95 -22.68 -3.97 -0.68
CA CYS A 95 -23.17 -4.17 0.69
C CYS A 95 -24.71 -4.25 0.74
N LYS A 96 -25.40 -3.35 0.04
CA LYS A 96 -26.86 -3.35 -0.05
C LYS A 96 -27.39 -4.62 -0.70
N ARG A 97 -26.77 -5.11 -1.79
CA ARG A 97 -27.16 -6.36 -2.44
C ARG A 97 -26.99 -7.57 -1.52
N ILE A 98 -25.85 -7.69 -0.84
CA ILE A 98 -25.59 -8.77 0.12
C ILE A 98 -26.65 -8.78 1.22
N VAL A 99 -26.94 -7.62 1.82
CA VAL A 99 -27.97 -7.51 2.88
C VAL A 99 -29.34 -7.91 2.35
N ILE A 100 -29.74 -7.44 1.16
CA ILE A 100 -31.01 -7.81 0.53
C ILE A 100 -31.08 -9.33 0.31
N THR A 101 -30.02 -9.94 -0.22
CA THR A 101 -29.95 -11.39 -0.44
C THR A 101 -30.11 -12.16 0.87
N PHE A 102 -29.47 -11.73 1.95
CA PHE A 102 -29.64 -12.35 3.28
C PHE A 102 -31.05 -12.18 3.86
N THR A 103 -31.69 -11.02 3.66
CA THR A 103 -33.07 -10.78 4.14
C THR A 103 -34.15 -11.52 3.34
N GLN A 104 -33.85 -11.95 2.11
CA GLN A 104 -34.77 -12.71 1.27
C GLN A 104 -34.70 -14.24 1.48
N THR A 105 -33.68 -14.73 2.21
CA THR A 105 -33.49 -16.17 2.48
C THR A 105 -34.03 -16.63 3.83
N THR A 106 -34.76 -15.81 4.59
CA THR A 106 -35.58 -16.28 5.71
C THR A 106 -36.99 -16.59 5.21
N PRO A 107 -37.36 -17.87 4.99
CA PRO A 107 -38.76 -18.22 4.83
C PRO A 107 -39.44 -18.07 6.19
N THR A 108 -40.52 -17.29 6.21
CA THR A 108 -41.57 -17.34 7.24
C THR A 108 -42.10 -18.74 7.45
#